data_AF-A0A2N2GUV1-F1
#
_entry.id   AF-A0A2N2GUV1-F1
#
_cell.length_a   1.000
_cell.length_b   1.000
_cell.length_c   1.000
_cell.angle_alpha   90.00
_cell.angle_beta   90.00
_cell.angle_gamma   90.00
#
_symmetry.space_group_name_H-M   'P 1'
#
loop_
_entity.id
_entity.type
_entity.pdbx_description
1 polymer ?
#
loop_
_entity_poly.entity_id
_entity_poly.type
_entity_poly.pdbx_seq_one_letter_code
_entity_poly.pdbx_strand_id
1 'polypeptide(L)'
;MTNGALMKIGLPREIKPLEKRVSLPPQCVKILSDHGHGVFVEKGAGAGSGFQDESYAEAGAELLDKPQEVWTAADMIVKVKEPIHPEFQWMRPGQVLFTY
;
A
#
# COMPACT_ATOMS: atom_id res chain seq x y z
N MET A 1 -22.29 12.77 10.14
CA MET A 1 -21.11 12.19 9.47
C MET A 1 -19.99 12.19 10.50
N THR A 2 -19.53 11.03 10.95
CA THR A 2 -18.40 10.95 11.87
C THR A 2 -17.16 11.41 11.13
N ASN A 3 -16.51 12.46 11.63
CA ASN A 3 -15.28 13.02 11.08
C ASN A 3 -14.13 12.04 11.43
N GLY A 4 -14.06 10.92 10.69
CA GLY A 4 -12.93 9.99 10.79
C GLY A 4 -11.68 10.69 10.28
N ALA A 5 -10.56 10.58 10.99
CA ALA A 5 -9.30 11.16 10.53
C ALA A 5 -8.93 10.59 9.16
N LEU A 6 -8.67 11.46 8.18
CA LEU A 6 -8.14 11.04 6.88
C LEU A 6 -6.73 10.48 7.10
N MET A 7 -6.43 9.36 6.44
CA MET A 7 -5.17 8.62 6.60
C MET A 7 -4.48 8.45 5.26
N LYS A 8 -3.15 8.43 5.28
CA LYS A 8 -2.32 8.00 4.15
C LYS A 8 -1.98 6.52 4.30
N ILE A 9 -2.36 5.71 3.32
CA ILE A 9 -2.24 4.25 3.35
C ILE A 9 -1.30 3.82 2.22
N GLY A 10 -0.28 3.04 2.54
CA GLY A 10 0.74 2.58 1.60
C GLY A 10 0.69 1.08 1.36
N LEU A 11 0.73 0.68 0.10
CA LEU A 11 0.77 -0.71 -0.37
C LEU A 11 2.08 -0.97 -1.12
N PRO A 12 3.19 -1.24 -0.40
CA PRO A 12 4.45 -1.63 -1.05
C PRO A 12 4.31 -3.02 -1.66
N ARG A 13 5.10 -3.32 -2.70
CA ARG A 13 5.14 -4.65 -3.30
C ARG A 13 5.75 -5.65 -2.33
N GLU A 14 5.23 -6.86 -2.32
CA GLU A 14 5.85 -7.94 -1.54
C GLU A 14 7.17 -8.38 -2.17
N ILE A 15 8.22 -8.43 -1.32
CA ILE A 15 9.58 -8.78 -1.73
C ILE A 15 10.04 -10.14 -1.19
N LYS A 16 9.19 -10.82 -0.41
CA LYS A 16 9.49 -12.18 0.05
C LYS A 16 9.46 -13.17 -1.11
N PRO A 17 10.43 -14.12 -1.18
CA PRO A 17 10.42 -15.13 -2.22
C PRO A 17 9.09 -15.89 -2.27
N LEU A 18 8.58 -16.09 -3.49
CA LEU A 18 7.32 -16.78 -3.79
C LEU A 18 6.05 -16.09 -3.28
N GLU A 19 6.14 -14.91 -2.65
CA GLU A 19 4.97 -14.10 -2.34
C GLU A 19 4.52 -13.35 -3.61
N LYS A 20 3.32 -13.67 -4.08
CA LYS A 20 2.71 -13.05 -5.27
C LYS A 20 1.44 -12.26 -4.92
N ARG A 21 0.98 -12.35 -3.68
CA ARG A 21 -0.20 -11.64 -3.21
C ARG A 21 0.11 -10.15 -3.05
N VAL A 22 -0.94 -9.34 -3.11
CA VAL A 22 -0.94 -7.93 -2.76
C VAL A 22 -1.87 -7.72 -1.56
N SER A 23 -1.58 -6.73 -0.72
CA SER A 23 -2.29 -6.51 0.54
C SER A 23 -3.75 -6.08 0.35
N LEU A 24 -4.04 -5.27 -0.67
CA LEU A 24 -5.40 -4.87 -1.02
C LEU A 24 -5.61 -4.96 -2.53
N PRO A 25 -6.74 -5.52 -3.01
CA PRO A 25 -7.12 -5.44 -4.41
C PRO A 25 -7.65 -4.04 -4.78
N PRO A 26 -7.71 -3.67 -6.08
CA PRO A 26 -8.17 -2.35 -6.53
C PRO A 26 -9.56 -1.94 -5.98
N GLN A 27 -10.47 -2.89 -5.77
CA GLN A 27 -11.80 -2.61 -5.23
C GLN A 27 -11.73 -2.07 -3.78
N CYS A 28 -10.81 -2.58 -2.97
CA CYS A 28 -10.59 -2.08 -1.61
C CYS A 28 -9.94 -0.69 -1.62
N VAL A 29 -9.01 -0.46 -2.57
CA VAL A 29 -8.43 0.88 -2.80
C VAL A 29 -9.51 1.89 -3.14
N LYS A 30 -10.43 1.56 -4.04
CA LYS A 30 -11.55 2.44 -4.41
C LYS A 30 -12.40 2.83 -3.22
N ILE A 31 -12.73 1.86 -2.35
CA ILE A 31 -13.49 2.14 -1.13
C ILE A 31 -12.73 3.11 -0.23
N LEU A 32 -11.43 2.90 0.00
CA LEU A 32 -10.63 3.79 0.85
C LEU A 32 -10.53 5.21 0.26
N SER A 33 -10.25 5.33 -1.03
CA SER A 33 -10.19 6.61 -1.74
C SER A 33 -11.54 7.34 -1.74
N ASP A 34 -12.66 6.63 -1.90
CA ASP A 34 -14.02 7.21 -1.84
C ASP A 34 -14.39 7.75 -0.46
N HIS A 35 -13.79 7.20 0.60
CA HIS A 35 -13.92 7.73 1.97
C HIS A 35 -12.90 8.85 2.27
N GLY A 36 -12.12 9.28 1.29
CA GLY A 36 -11.19 10.42 1.38
C GLY A 36 -9.79 10.06 1.89
N HIS A 37 -9.47 8.78 2.08
CA HIS A 37 -8.11 8.36 2.43
C HIS A 37 -7.18 8.52 1.22
N GLY A 38 -5.93 8.91 1.47
CA GLY A 38 -4.89 8.89 0.43
C GLY A 38 -4.30 7.49 0.32
N VAL A 39 -4.29 6.88 -0.85
CA VAL A 39 -3.74 5.54 -1.08
C VAL A 39 -2.55 5.62 -2.02
N PHE A 40 -1.40 5.10 -1.58
CA PHE A 40 -0.16 5.04 -2.35
C PHE A 40 0.18 3.58 -2.65
N VAL A 41 0.44 3.23 -3.91
CA VAL A 41 0.73 1.86 -4.33
C VAL A 41 2.06 1.83 -5.08
N GLU A 42 2.94 0.90 -4.73
CA GLU A 42 4.15 0.67 -5.53
C GLU A 42 3.76 0.12 -6.91
N LYS A 43 4.29 0.69 -7.99
CA LYS A 43 4.08 0.17 -9.34
C LYS A 43 4.46 -1.31 -9.42
N GLY A 44 3.60 -2.11 -10.03
CA GLY A 44 3.74 -3.55 -10.14
C GLY A 44 3.40 -4.33 -8.86
N ALA A 45 2.97 -3.69 -7.76
CA ALA A 45 2.63 -4.41 -6.52
C ALA A 45 1.54 -5.46 -6.71
N GLY A 46 0.55 -5.18 -7.57
CA GLY A 46 -0.56 -6.09 -7.86
C GLY A 46 -0.29 -7.13 -8.94
N ALA A 47 0.81 -7.01 -9.69
CA ALA A 47 1.02 -7.81 -10.91
C ALA A 47 1.04 -9.32 -10.63
N GLY A 48 1.64 -9.75 -9.51
CA GLY A 48 1.66 -11.15 -9.08
C GLY A 48 0.28 -11.73 -8.76
N SER A 49 -0.70 -10.86 -8.47
CA SER A 49 -2.09 -11.19 -8.18
C SER A 49 -3.03 -10.96 -9.36
N GLY A 50 -2.50 -10.58 -10.52
CA GLY A 50 -3.30 -10.31 -11.72
C GLY A 50 -3.94 -8.92 -11.77
N PHE A 51 -3.55 -8.00 -10.89
CA PHE A 51 -4.02 -6.61 -10.92
C PHE A 51 -3.00 -5.73 -11.62
N GLN A 52 -3.44 -5.01 -12.65
CA GLN A 52 -2.60 -4.05 -13.38
C GLN A 52 -2.54 -2.73 -12.63
N ASP A 53 -1.48 -1.96 -12.87
CA ASP A 53 -1.26 -0.65 -12.24
C ASP A 53 -2.37 0.35 -12.60
N GLU A 54 -2.88 0.29 -13.83
CA GLU A 54 -3.99 1.11 -14.31
C GLU A 54 -5.24 0.90 -13.44
N SER A 55 -5.50 -0.32 -12.99
CA SER A 55 -6.64 -0.62 -12.13
C SER A 55 -6.53 0.07 -10.76
N TYR A 56 -5.32 0.25 -10.23
CA TYR A 56 -5.10 1.00 -9.00
C TYR A 56 -5.25 2.51 -9.21
N ALA A 57 -4.72 3.04 -10.32
CA ALA A 57 -4.87 4.45 -10.68
C ALA A 57 -6.35 4.82 -10.87
N GLU A 58 -7.11 4.00 -11.62
CA GLU A 58 -8.55 4.15 -11.80
C GLU A 58 -9.33 4.02 -10.49
N ALA A 59 -8.83 3.22 -9.54
CA ALA A 59 -9.38 3.11 -8.19
C ALA A 59 -9.09 4.33 -7.31
N GLY A 60 -8.28 5.30 -7.77
CA GLY A 60 -7.95 6.51 -7.04
C GLY A 60 -6.73 6.38 -6.13
N ALA A 61 -5.82 5.44 -6.41
CA ALA A 61 -4.49 5.43 -5.80
C ALA A 61 -3.49 6.29 -6.59
N GLU A 62 -2.52 6.84 -5.86
CA GLU A 62 -1.29 7.39 -6.42
C GLU A 62 -0.26 6.26 -6.59
N LEU A 63 0.24 6.08 -7.81
CA LEU A 63 1.26 5.09 -8.13
C LEU A 63 2.66 5.66 -7.92
N LEU A 64 3.47 4.99 -7.12
CA LEU A 64 4.84 5.40 -6.81
C LEU A 64 5.85 4.39 -7.37
N ASP A 65 6.96 4.88 -7.89
CA ASP A 65 7.96 4.05 -8.57
C ASP A 65 8.88 3.32 -7.59
N LYS A 66 9.16 3.93 -6.43
CA LYS A 66 10.11 3.36 -5.46
C LYS A 66 9.40 2.90 -4.19
N PRO A 67 9.77 1.72 -3.65
CA PRO A 67 9.21 1.24 -2.38
C PRO A 67 9.42 2.27 -1.26
N GLN A 68 10.58 2.92 -1.21
CA GLN A 68 10.87 3.98 -0.25
C GLN A 68 9.80 5.08 -0.22
N GLU A 69 9.30 5.51 -1.38
CA GLU A 69 8.33 6.59 -1.50
C GLU A 69 6.98 6.18 -0.86
N VAL A 70 6.57 4.92 -1.05
CA VAL A 70 5.36 4.36 -0.41
C VAL A 70 5.54 4.31 1.11
N TRP A 71 6.67 3.79 1.57
CA TRP A 71 6.97 3.68 2.99
C TRP A 71 7.01 5.04 3.69
N THR A 72 7.59 6.06 3.07
CA THR A 72 7.74 7.39 3.68
C THR A 72 6.46 8.22 3.63
N ALA A 73 5.65 8.09 2.57
CA ALA A 73 4.43 8.89 2.40
C ALA A 73 3.28 8.44 3.32
N ALA A 74 3.21 7.15 3.68
CA ALA A 74 2.05 6.56 4.32
C ALA A 74 2.11 6.57 5.86
N ASP A 75 1.01 6.96 6.51
CA ASP A 75 0.80 6.83 7.96
C ASP A 75 0.58 5.37 8.37
N MET A 76 0.01 4.57 7.46
CA MET A 76 -0.23 3.14 7.64
C MET A 76 0.32 2.34 6.45
N ILE A 77 1.08 1.28 6.74
CA ILE A 77 1.54 0.31 5.74
C ILE A 77 0.70 -0.95 5.88
N VAL A 78 0.10 -1.38 4.77
CA VAL A 78 -0.64 -2.65 4.70
C VAL A 78 0.14 -3.60 3.82
N LYS A 79 0.53 -4.73 4.41
CA LYS A 79 1.34 -5.77 3.75
C LYS A 79 0.72 -7.14 3.95
N VAL A 80 1.10 -8.09 3.10
CA VAL A 80 0.79 -9.50 3.27
C VAL A 80 1.75 -10.15 4.26
N LYS A 81 3.06 -9.89 4.15
CA LYS A 81 4.07 -10.54 5.00
C LYS A 81 4.82 -9.54 5.88
N GLU A 82 5.46 -10.07 6.90
CA GLU A 82 6.31 -9.27 7.76
C GLU A 82 7.43 -8.59 6.94
N PRO A 83 7.83 -7.36 7.31
CA PRO A 83 8.95 -6.70 6.66
C PRO A 83 10.21 -7.55 6.77
N ILE A 84 11.07 -7.47 5.75
CA ILE A 84 12.39 -8.09 5.76
C ILE A 84 13.50 -7.03 5.69
N HIS A 85 14.76 -7.45 5.84
CA HIS A 85 15.89 -6.56 6.08
C HIS A 85 15.97 -5.29 5.20
N PRO A 86 15.73 -5.34 3.87
CA PRO A 86 15.74 -4.14 3.03
C PRO A 86 14.68 -3.08 3.39
N GLU A 87 13.55 -3.48 3.98
CA GLU A 87 12.43 -2.60 4.32
C GLU A 87 12.61 -1.92 5.69
N PHE A 88 13.44 -2.49 6.58
CA PHE A 88 13.61 -2.00 7.95
C PHE A 88 14.05 -0.53 8.01
N GLN A 89 14.87 -0.11 7.05
CA GLN A 89 15.40 1.26 6.98
C GLN A 89 14.32 2.32 6.73
N TRP A 90 13.13 1.94 6.24
CA TRP A 90 12.03 2.87 5.95
C TRP A 90 10.94 2.86 7.02
N MET A 91 11.01 1.93 7.97
CA MET A 91 10.09 1.88 9.11
C MET A 91 10.37 3.05 10.05
N ARG A 92 9.30 3.68 10.58
CA ARG A 92 9.44 4.85 11.46
C ARG A 92 8.48 4.84 12.65
N PRO A 93 8.82 5.51 13.76
CA PRO A 93 7.90 5.71 14.89
C PRO A 93 6.60 6.39 14.45
N GLY A 94 5.48 5.97 15.05
CA GLY A 94 4.15 6.52 14.75
C GLY A 94 3.50 6.00 13.47
N GLN A 95 4.17 5.14 12.70
CA GLN A 95 3.59 4.46 11.55
C GLN A 95 2.86 3.19 12.00
N VAL A 96 1.63 3.00 11.53
CA VAL A 96 0.90 1.74 11.73
C VAL A 96 1.40 0.73 10.70
N LEU A 97 1.80 -0.46 11.16
CA LEU A 97 2.09 -1.59 10.28
C LEU A 97 1.01 -2.65 10.49
N PHE A 98 0.27 -2.98 9.44
CA PHE A 98 -0.77 -4.02 9.49
C PHE A 98 -0.44 -5.13 8.49
N THR A 99 -0.02 -6.28 9.04
CA THR A 99 0.43 -7.45 8.27
C THR A 99 0.47 -8.72 9.15
N TYR A 100 0.81 -9.88 8.56
CA TYR A 100 1.01 -11.16 9.27
C TYR A 100 2.37 -11.26 9.96
#